data_AF-A0A1W1HMQ5-F1
#
_entry.id   AF-A0A1W1HMQ5-F1
#
_cell.length_a   1.000
_cell.length_b   1.000
_cell.length_c   1.000
_cell.angle_alpha   90.00
_cell.angle_beta   90.00
_cell.angle_gamma   90.00
#
_symmetry.space_group_name_H-M   'P 1'
#
loop_
_entity.id
_entity.type
_entity.pdbx_description
1 polymer ?
#
loop_
_entity_poly.entity_id
_entity_poly.type
_entity_poly.pdbx_seq_one_letter_code
_entity_poly.pdbx_strand_id
1 'polypeptide(L)' 'MTIGTDELIGTDLRKLPPALERVMAGQWKKGAIPPKWDGNAAERIVGHLETLLVSE' A
#
# COMPACT_ATOMS: atom_id res chain seq x y z
N MET A 1 13.18 -5.99 0.00
CA MET A 1 12.25 -4.94 -0.48
C MET A 1 11.05 -4.91 0.45
N THR A 2 10.50 -3.74 0.71
CA THR A 2 9.31 -3.55 1.57
C THR A 2 8.07 -3.35 0.69
N ILE A 3 6.90 -3.74 1.20
CA ILE A 3 5.62 -3.49 0.51
C ILE A 3 5.27 -2.01 0.69
N GLY A 4 4.95 -1.33 -0.42
CA GLY A 4 4.64 0.10 -0.44
C GLY A 4 5.82 1.04 -0.15
N THR A 5 5.63 2.31 -0.42
CA THR A 5 6.64 3.38 -0.26
C THR A 5 6.33 4.33 0.90
N ASP A 6 5.25 4.10 1.62
CA ASP A 6 4.82 4.98 2.72
C ASP A 6 5.81 4.92 3.90
N GLU A 7 6.05 6.08 4.51
CA GLU A 7 6.90 6.24 5.69
C GLU A 7 6.19 7.16 6.70
N LEU A 8 5.96 6.64 7.90
CA LEU A 8 5.38 7.42 8.99
C LEU A 8 6.49 8.20 9.69
N ILE A 9 6.57 9.50 9.42
CA ILE A 9 7.58 10.39 10.03
C ILE A 9 7.14 10.96 11.39
N GLY A 10 5.92 10.66 11.84
CA GLY A 10 5.35 11.16 13.10
C GLY A 10 4.75 12.57 12.97
N THR A 11 4.44 13.20 14.11
CA THR A 11 3.71 14.49 14.17
C THR A 11 4.60 15.70 14.46
N ASP A 12 5.87 15.49 14.80
CA ASP A 12 6.83 16.58 15.00
C ASP A 12 7.17 17.23 13.66
N LEU A 13 6.76 18.48 13.47
CA LEU A 13 6.96 19.22 12.23
C LEU A 13 8.44 19.34 11.83
N ARG A 14 9.38 19.28 12.80
CA ARG A 14 10.82 19.32 12.52
C ARG A 14 11.33 18.13 11.71
N LYS A 15 10.55 17.05 11.64
CA LYS A 15 10.86 15.86 10.83
C LYS A 15 10.45 15.99 9.37
N LEU A 16 9.61 16.97 9.03
CA LEU A 16 9.13 17.17 7.66
C LEU A 16 10.25 17.65 6.72
N PRO A 17 11.05 18.68 7.04
CA PRO A 17 12.13 19.14 6.16
C PRO A 17 13.12 18.02 5.74
N PRO A 18 13.73 17.25 6.66
CA PRO A 18 14.66 16.19 6.26
C PRO A 18 13.99 15.05 5.49
N ALA A 19 12.69 14.79 5.72
CA ALA A 19 11.94 13.81 4.93
C ALA A 19 11.75 14.29 3.48
N LEU A 20 11.39 15.56 3.29
CA LEU A 20 11.24 16.14 1.96
C LEU A 20 12.59 16.21 1.22
N GLU A 21 13.68 16.54 1.89
CA GLU A 21 15.02 16.51 1.30
C GLU A 21 15.36 15.12 0.74
N ARG A 22 15.07 14.06 1.49
CA ARG A 22 15.25 12.67 1.01
C ARG A 22 14.40 12.35 -0.21
N VAL A 23 13.14 12.83 -0.26
CA VAL A 23 12.27 12.69 -1.44
C VAL A 23 12.90 13.38 -2.64
N MET A 24 13.30 14.64 -2.49
CA MET A 24 13.85 15.45 -3.58
C MET A 24 15.21 14.93 -4.07
N ALA A 25 16.00 14.32 -3.19
CA ALA A 25 17.25 13.65 -3.54
C ALA A 25 17.06 12.28 -4.24
N GLY A 26 15.82 11.82 -4.44
CA GLY A 26 15.53 10.50 -4.99
C GLY A 26 15.93 9.34 -4.06
N GLN A 27 16.15 9.63 -2.77
CA GLN A 27 16.56 8.69 -1.74
C GLN A 27 15.36 8.11 -0.97
N TRP A 28 14.16 8.23 -1.54
CA TRP A 28 12.96 7.68 -0.95
C TRP A 28 12.95 6.15 -1.02
N LYS A 29 12.17 5.54 -0.12
CA LYS A 29 11.99 4.10 -0.03
C LYS A 29 11.48 3.52 -1.37
N LYS A 30 12.15 2.49 -1.87
CA LYS A 30 11.66 1.69 -3.01
C LYS A 30 10.72 0.59 -2.52
N GLY A 31 9.49 0.60 -3.02
CA GLY A 31 8.44 -0.35 -2.66
C GLY A 31 8.18 -1.40 -3.74
N ALA A 32 7.51 -2.48 -3.35
CA ALA A 32 6.84 -3.40 -4.27
C ALA A 32 5.32 -3.17 -4.25
N ILE A 33 4.63 -3.56 -5.32
CA ILE A 33 3.17 -3.57 -5.38
C ILE A 33 2.65 -4.58 -4.33
N PRO A 34 1.74 -4.19 -3.42
CA PRO A 34 1.10 -5.10 -2.49
C PRO A 34 0.43 -6.30 -3.20
N PRO A 35 0.45 -7.49 -2.59
CA PRO A 35 -0.30 -8.63 -3.12
C PRO A 35 -1.77 -8.27 -3.33
N LYS A 36 -2.37 -8.76 -4.42
CA LYS A 36 -3.79 -8.54 -4.78
C LYS A 36 -4.17 -7.09 -5.14
N TRP A 37 -3.20 -6.17 -5.31
CA TRP A 37 -3.40 -4.90 -6.01
C TRP A 37 -3.33 -5.06 -7.53
N ASP A 38 -4.07 -6.03 -8.05
CA ASP A 38 -4.12 -6.41 -9.46
C ASP A 38 -5.39 -5.89 -10.17
N GLY A 39 -6.24 -5.14 -9.46
CA GLY A 39 -7.51 -4.63 -9.99
C GLY A 39 -8.69 -5.60 -9.90
N ASN A 40 -8.46 -6.87 -9.57
CA ASN A 40 -9.50 -7.91 -9.59
C ASN A 40 -10.22 -8.08 -8.24
N ALA A 41 -10.45 -6.98 -7.52
CA ALA A 41 -11.04 -7.05 -6.19
C ALA A 41 -12.50 -7.50 -6.24
N ALA A 42 -13.26 -7.03 -7.21
CA ALA A 42 -14.67 -7.33 -7.36
C ALA A 42 -14.90 -8.83 -7.61
N GLU A 43 -14.17 -9.42 -8.55
CA GLU A 43 -14.25 -10.84 -8.94
C GLU A 43 -13.97 -11.75 -7.74
N ARG A 44 -12.94 -11.43 -6.96
CA ARG A 44 -12.62 -12.19 -5.74
C ARG A 44 -13.72 -12.08 -4.69
N ILE A 45 -14.28 -10.89 -4.48
CA ILE A 45 -15.37 -10.68 -3.52
C ILE A 45 -16.60 -11.49 -3.95
N VAL A 46 -16.99 -11.39 -5.22
CA VAL A 46 -18.14 -12.13 -5.77
C VAL A 46 -17.93 -13.64 -5.62
N GLY A 47 -16.77 -14.18 -5.98
CA GLY A 47 -16.48 -15.61 -5.83
C GLY A 47 -16.55 -16.11 -4.38
N HIS A 48 -16.15 -15.28 -3.40
CA HIS A 48 -16.35 -15.59 -1.98
C HIS A 48 -17.83 -15.59 -1.57
N LEU A 49 -18.61 -14.64 -2.08
CA LEU A 49 -20.05 -14.58 -1.80
C LEU A 49 -20.80 -15.76 -2.41
N GLU A 50 -20.47 -16.15 -3.65
CA GLU A 50 -21.02 -17.35 -4.29
C GLU A 50 -20.74 -18.60 -3.45
N THR A 51 -19.51 -18.74 -2.98
CA THR A 51 -19.12 -19.87 -2.11
C THR A 51 -19.93 -19.91 -0.81
N LEU A 52 -20.25 -18.75 -0.22
CA LEU A 52 -20.92 -18.64 1.09
C LEU A 52 -22.44 -18.68 1.02
N LEU A 53 -23.03 -18.17 -0.07
CA LEU A 53 -24.45 -17.89 -0.17
C LEU A 53 -25.18 -18.81 -1.15
N VAL A 54 -24.44 -19.46 -2.06
CA VAL A 54 -24.99 -20.34 -3.10
C VAL A 54 -24.63 -21.80 -2.83
N SER A 55 -24.15 -22.11 -1.62
CA SER A 55 -23.96 -23.50 -1.17
C SER A 55 -25.33 -24.18 -1.07
N GLU A 56 -25.53 -25.27 -1.81
CA GLU A 56 -26.62 -26.22 -1.58
C GLU A 56 -26.48 -26.92 -0.21
#